data_AF-A0A1J4NTT0-F1
#
_entry.id   AF-A0A1J4NTT0-F1
#
_cell.length_a   1.000
_cell.length_b   1.000
_cell.length_c   1.000
_cell.angle_alpha   90.00
_cell.angle_beta   90.00
_cell.angle_gamma   90.00
#
_symmetry.space_group_name_H-M   'P 1'
#
loop_
_entity.id
_entity.type
_entity.pdbx_description
1 polymer ?
#
loop_
_entity_poly.entity_id
_entity_poly.type
_entity_poly.pdbx_seq_one_letter_code
_entity_poly.pdbx_strand_id
1 'polypeptide(L)'
;MTAPTNPPRVLALSARDPEALAELRERLAAWLEDAPDADLDDVALTLWAGRERFPCRDAVTGSSAAELAALLREKEAVGVTPRRSAGDGPELLLDPAPVAAAPGAAEPSRTSRPSELPELPELPELPELLELLELSEVAEALRVAAGHGDTPAVRTVAVQYGVVRWLRARRVTPRSVRGTGLGALAAAAARGETTLPDALRAAAGKAPAPAGEAPTPAALAAAPDPATTPGKASTPGKAFTPEMASTPEQASTPVVRIGATEPASPARLIAELWRQGYDVDTTLGRPGRRVRLPGHPFRRRDPGGPAPVGAASSRPLTPYEQRWLFYDLVRGGSSGDHMVTAAAVVAGPPPAPDTVRTAFAELQRRHPVLRTVFSEPGGRWQARVLPEPDPDARPVQLVADPDAGPEQLRQAVLEVARQSTRLRDAPLTRCCFRAGPAHWALALALYEPLTAGADPQGLLDELAVLVAAEARSA
;
A
#
# COMPACT_ATOMS: atom_id res chain seq x y z
N MET A 1 -12.98 25.79 33.21
CA MET A 1 -13.41 26.08 31.82
C MET A 1 -12.39 25.45 30.90
N THR A 2 -12.64 24.21 30.47
CA THR A 2 -11.90 23.58 29.38
C THR A 2 -12.17 24.39 28.10
N ALA A 3 -11.11 24.71 27.34
CA ALA A 3 -11.28 25.34 26.03
C ALA A 3 -12.06 24.39 25.11
N PRO A 4 -12.93 24.88 24.20
CA PRO A 4 -13.57 24.03 23.23
C PRO A 4 -12.50 23.36 22.36
N THR A 5 -12.37 22.04 22.46
CA THR A 5 -11.37 21.24 21.74
C THR A 5 -11.69 21.25 20.25
N ASN A 6 -11.19 22.25 19.54
CA ASN A 6 -11.48 22.45 18.12
C ASN A 6 -10.91 21.24 17.34
N PRO A 7 -11.75 20.40 16.71
CA PRO A 7 -11.32 19.10 16.23
C PRO A 7 -10.40 19.22 14.98
N PRO A 8 -9.37 18.36 14.85
CA PRO A 8 -8.27 18.57 13.91
C PRO A 8 -8.69 18.52 12.43
N ARG A 9 -8.01 19.31 11.59
CA ARG A 9 -8.15 19.32 10.12
C ARG A 9 -6.91 18.70 9.48
N VAL A 10 -7.05 18.29 8.22
CA VAL A 10 -5.93 17.82 7.38
C VAL A 10 -5.68 18.84 6.26
N LEU A 11 -4.52 19.52 6.28
CA LEU A 11 -4.12 20.38 5.18
C LEU A 11 -3.28 19.58 4.18
N ALA A 12 -3.95 19.04 3.17
CA ALA A 12 -3.35 18.22 2.14
C ALA A 12 -2.69 19.08 1.05
N LEU A 13 -1.39 18.90 0.86
CA LEU A 13 -0.60 19.58 -0.16
C LEU A 13 -0.06 18.59 -1.19
N SER A 14 0.09 19.06 -2.42
CA SER A 14 0.90 18.36 -3.41
C SER A 14 1.55 19.33 -4.39
N ALA A 15 2.70 18.95 -4.96
CA ALA A 15 3.37 19.68 -6.02
C ALA A 15 4.09 18.73 -6.99
N ARG A 16 4.50 19.26 -8.14
CA ARG A 16 5.16 18.48 -9.22
C ARG A 16 6.54 17.96 -8.83
N ASP A 17 7.21 18.63 -7.89
CA ASP A 17 8.55 18.34 -7.40
C ASP A 17 8.68 18.78 -5.92
N PRO A 18 9.70 18.31 -5.17
CA PRO A 18 9.85 18.62 -3.74
C PRO A 18 10.11 20.11 -3.45
N GLU A 19 10.73 20.84 -4.38
CA GLU A 19 11.05 22.25 -4.17
C GLU A 19 9.79 23.13 -4.30
N ALA A 20 8.95 22.84 -5.29
CA ALA A 20 7.62 23.44 -5.43
C ALA A 20 6.68 23.06 -4.27
N LEU A 21 6.90 21.91 -3.61
CA LEU A 21 6.15 21.50 -2.42
C LEU A 21 6.59 22.28 -1.18
N ALA A 22 7.91 22.46 -0.98
CA ALA A 22 8.45 23.32 0.07
C ALA A 22 8.01 24.79 -0.11
N GLU A 23 8.06 25.32 -1.33
CA GLU A 23 7.59 26.67 -1.63
C GLU A 23 6.07 26.82 -1.41
N LEU A 24 5.28 25.77 -1.67
CA LEU A 24 3.85 25.75 -1.36
C LEU A 24 3.57 25.67 0.15
N ARG A 25 4.35 24.90 0.92
CA ARG A 25 4.28 24.84 2.40
C ARG A 25 4.49 26.22 3.00
N GLU A 26 5.59 26.90 2.63
CA GLU A 26 5.90 28.25 3.13
C GLU A 26 4.84 29.30 2.78
N ARG A 27 4.36 29.30 1.52
CA ARG A 27 3.29 30.21 1.10
C ARG A 27 1.98 30.00 1.87
N LEU A 28 1.63 28.75 2.18
CA LEU A 28 0.43 28.43 2.96
C LEU A 28 0.62 28.78 4.44
N ALA A 29 1.80 28.54 5.02
CA ALA A 29 2.12 28.93 6.38
C ALA A 29 2.00 30.44 6.59
N ALA A 30 2.62 31.24 5.71
CA ALA A 30 2.50 32.70 5.75
C ALA A 30 1.04 33.18 5.59
N TRP A 31 0.27 32.56 4.70
CA TRP A 31 -1.14 32.91 4.52
C TRP A 31 -2.01 32.59 5.75
N LEU A 32 -1.72 31.51 6.49
CA LEU A 32 -2.41 31.17 7.74
C LEU A 32 -2.07 32.14 8.87
N GLU A 33 -0.87 32.72 8.87
CA GLU A 33 -0.46 33.75 9.83
C GLU A 33 -1.06 35.13 9.51
N ASP A 34 -1.15 35.48 8.22
CA ASP A 34 -1.82 36.70 7.75
C ASP A 34 -3.36 36.65 7.92
N ALA A 35 -3.93 35.44 8.04
CA ALA A 35 -5.38 35.21 8.18
C ALA A 35 -5.70 34.24 9.33
N PRO A 36 -5.44 34.60 10.60
CA PRO A 36 -5.63 33.71 11.75
C PRO A 36 -7.10 33.35 12.02
N ASP A 37 -8.03 34.22 11.62
CA ASP A 37 -9.48 34.02 11.71
C ASP A 37 -10.07 33.25 10.51
N ALA A 38 -9.24 32.71 9.62
CA ALA A 38 -9.69 31.92 8.49
C ALA A 38 -10.29 30.58 8.95
N ASP A 39 -11.45 30.23 8.37
CA ASP A 39 -12.09 28.94 8.61
C ASP A 39 -11.22 27.80 8.04
N LEU A 40 -10.71 26.93 8.93
CA LEU A 40 -9.82 25.84 8.54
C LEU A 40 -10.51 24.75 7.73
N ASP A 41 -11.84 24.60 7.84
CA ASP A 41 -12.59 23.63 7.05
C ASP A 41 -12.79 24.18 5.61
N ASP A 42 -12.95 25.50 5.43
CA ASP A 42 -12.86 26.16 4.11
C ASP A 42 -11.47 25.96 3.45
N VAL A 43 -10.39 26.08 4.23
CA VAL A 43 -9.02 25.86 3.75
C VAL A 43 -8.84 24.41 3.32
N ALA A 44 -9.20 23.44 4.17
CA ALA A 44 -9.08 22.01 3.89
C ALA A 44 -9.90 21.60 2.64
N LEU A 45 -11.15 22.05 2.52
CA LEU A 45 -11.96 21.84 1.32
C LEU A 45 -11.34 22.46 0.08
N THR A 46 -10.80 23.68 0.18
CA THR A 46 -10.19 24.37 -0.96
C THR A 46 -8.92 23.67 -1.44
N LEU A 47 -8.12 23.11 -0.52
CA LEU A 47 -6.97 22.26 -0.87
C LEU A 47 -7.42 20.97 -1.55
N TRP A 48 -8.44 20.29 -1.02
CA TRP A 48 -8.87 18.97 -1.50
C TRP A 48 -9.66 19.01 -2.82
N ALA A 49 -10.66 19.88 -2.93
CA ALA A 49 -11.54 19.98 -4.10
C ALA A 49 -11.04 20.99 -5.15
N GLY A 50 -10.17 21.92 -4.75
CA GLY A 50 -9.80 23.08 -5.56
C GLY A 50 -8.46 23.00 -6.29
N ARG A 51 -7.68 21.91 -6.14
CA ARG A 51 -6.31 21.78 -6.67
C ARG A 51 -6.07 20.47 -7.42
N GLU A 52 -5.12 20.50 -8.35
CA GLU A 52 -4.59 19.33 -9.05
C GLU A 52 -3.79 18.45 -8.06
N ARG A 53 -3.90 17.12 -8.16
CA ARG A 53 -3.22 16.17 -7.27
C ARG A 53 -1.92 15.69 -7.90
N PHE A 54 -0.79 16.08 -7.32
CA PHE A 54 0.55 15.77 -7.83
C PHE A 54 1.24 14.60 -7.12
N PRO A 55 2.40 14.09 -7.63
CA PRO A 55 3.12 12.96 -7.03
C PRO A 55 3.87 13.29 -5.74
N CYS A 56 4.49 14.48 -5.61
CA CYS A 56 5.06 14.90 -4.32
C CYS A 56 3.91 15.36 -3.45
N ARG A 57 3.60 14.60 -2.39
CA ARG A 57 2.46 14.84 -1.50
C ARG A 57 2.93 15.02 -0.08
N ASP A 58 2.25 15.89 0.64
CA ASP A 58 2.44 16.11 2.05
C ASP A 58 1.12 16.47 2.71
N ALA A 59 0.99 16.25 4.03
CA ALA A 59 -0.16 16.66 4.80
C ALA A 59 0.24 16.92 6.25
N VAL A 60 -0.23 18.05 6.79
CA VAL A 60 -0.14 18.39 8.21
C VAL A 60 -1.51 18.29 8.87
N THR A 61 -1.54 18.02 10.17
CA THR A 61 -2.77 17.88 10.96
C THR A 61 -2.73 18.75 12.19
N GLY A 62 -3.77 19.55 12.43
CA GLY A 62 -3.80 20.48 13.56
C GLY A 62 -5.19 21.09 13.80
N SER A 63 -5.34 21.73 14.95
CA SER A 63 -6.59 22.30 15.48
C SER A 63 -6.72 23.82 15.29
N SER A 64 -5.61 24.52 15.03
CA SER A 64 -5.54 25.98 14.90
C SER A 64 -4.65 26.44 13.74
N ALA A 65 -4.88 27.65 13.23
CA ALA A 65 -4.07 28.22 12.14
C ALA A 65 -2.59 28.36 12.51
N ALA A 66 -2.29 28.77 13.76
CA ALA A 66 -0.92 28.92 14.25
C ALA A 66 -0.17 27.57 14.37
N GLU A 67 -0.84 26.53 14.89
CA GLU A 67 -0.30 25.16 14.94
C GLU A 67 -0.01 24.63 13.53
N LEU A 68 -0.96 24.82 12.60
CA LEU A 68 -0.81 24.39 11.20
C LEU A 68 0.29 25.16 10.47
N ALA A 69 0.46 26.46 10.71
CA ALA A 69 1.54 27.26 10.15
C ALA A 69 2.92 26.81 10.66
N ALA A 70 3.04 26.49 11.94
CA ALA A 70 4.27 25.93 12.51
C ALA A 70 4.62 24.57 11.88
N LEU A 71 3.66 23.63 11.86
CA LEU A 71 3.83 22.30 11.25
C LEU A 71 4.16 22.34 9.75
N LEU A 72 3.74 23.38 9.03
CA LEU A 72 4.10 23.60 7.62
C LEU A 72 5.56 24.08 7.44
N ARG A 73 6.14 24.75 8.43
CA ARG A 73 7.55 25.18 8.40
C ARG A 73 8.51 24.21 9.06
N GLU A 74 8.01 23.28 9.86
CA GLU A 74 8.82 22.18 10.36
C GLU A 74 9.46 21.42 9.19
N LYS A 75 10.79 21.25 9.31
CA LYS A 75 11.64 20.79 8.22
C LYS A 75 11.77 19.26 8.23
N GLU A 76 10.64 18.58 8.17
CA GLU A 76 10.63 17.13 7.92
C GLU A 76 11.15 16.82 6.51
N ALA A 77 11.68 15.60 6.33
CA ALA A 77 12.38 15.18 5.11
C ALA A 77 11.39 14.87 3.96
N VAL A 78 10.79 15.92 3.40
CA VAL A 78 9.87 15.82 2.25
C VAL A 78 10.63 15.43 0.98
N GLY A 79 10.62 14.13 0.66
CA GLY A 79 11.33 13.61 -0.52
C GLY A 79 10.94 12.20 -0.99
N VAL A 80 10.10 11.47 -0.26
CA VAL A 80 9.62 10.16 -0.71
C VAL A 80 8.44 10.36 -1.65
N THR A 81 8.68 10.31 -2.97
CA THR A 81 7.60 10.01 -3.92
C THR A 81 7.01 8.66 -3.56
N PRO A 82 5.70 8.56 -3.25
CA PRO A 82 5.12 7.29 -2.83
C PRO A 82 5.20 6.24 -3.93
N ARG A 83 6.00 5.19 -3.69
CA ARG A 83 6.06 4.01 -4.55
C ARG A 83 4.80 3.19 -4.38
N ARG A 84 3.93 3.22 -5.39
CA ARG A 84 2.68 2.45 -5.43
C ARG A 84 2.39 1.87 -6.81
N SER A 85 2.28 0.54 -6.84
CA SER A 85 1.47 -0.20 -7.79
C SER A 85 0.04 0.35 -7.79
N ALA A 86 -0.52 0.59 -8.97
CA ALA A 86 -1.92 1.03 -9.08
C ALA A 86 -2.87 -0.13 -8.70
N GLY A 87 -3.96 0.20 -7.99
CA GLY A 87 -5.01 -0.75 -7.62
C GLY A 87 -4.84 -1.42 -6.25
N ASP A 88 -3.69 -1.29 -5.59
CA ASP A 88 -3.42 -1.97 -4.31
C ASP A 88 -3.78 -1.09 -3.10
N GLY A 89 -4.74 -1.55 -2.31
CA GLY A 89 -5.28 -0.86 -1.13
C GLY A 89 -4.27 -0.75 0.02
N PRO A 90 -4.54 0.09 1.06
CA PRO A 90 -3.65 0.16 2.21
C PRO A 90 -3.48 -1.20 2.88
N GLU A 91 -2.27 -1.45 3.36
CA GLU A 91 -2.02 -2.49 4.35
C GLU A 91 -2.25 -1.89 5.72
N LEU A 92 -3.30 -2.35 6.42
CA LEU A 92 -3.65 -1.87 7.75
C LEU A 92 -3.12 -2.83 8.82
N LEU A 93 -2.50 -2.27 9.86
CA LEU A 93 -2.16 -2.98 11.09
C LEU A 93 -2.90 -2.33 12.27
N LEU A 94 -3.84 -3.06 12.85
CA LEU A 94 -4.61 -2.64 14.03
C LEU A 94 -3.81 -3.02 15.29
N ASP A 95 -3.34 -2.02 16.01
CA ASP A 95 -2.46 -2.19 17.17
C ASP A 95 -3.12 -1.53 18.39
N PRO A 96 -3.32 -2.22 19.53
CA PRO A 96 -3.88 -1.60 20.74
C PRO A 96 -2.93 -0.59 21.39
N ALA A 97 -1.64 -0.53 21.02
CA ALA A 97 -0.76 0.54 21.49
C ALA A 97 -1.06 1.88 20.78
N PRO A 98 -0.89 3.04 21.45
CA PRO A 98 -0.94 4.34 20.77
C PRO A 98 0.18 4.44 19.72
N VAL A 99 -0.09 5.13 18.61
CA VAL A 99 0.93 5.36 17.57
C VAL A 99 1.89 6.45 18.04
N ALA A 100 2.93 6.05 18.77
CA ALA A 100 4.04 6.94 19.09
C ALA A 100 4.62 7.50 17.79
N ALA A 101 4.66 8.83 17.67
CA ALA A 101 5.20 9.52 16.51
C ALA A 101 6.73 9.42 16.50
N ALA A 102 7.26 8.34 15.91
CA ALA A 102 8.68 8.18 15.63
C ALA A 102 8.90 7.25 14.42
N PRO A 103 9.74 7.64 13.44
CA PRO A 103 10.20 6.69 12.41
C PRO A 103 11.22 5.72 13.03
N GLY A 104 11.05 4.41 12.78
CA GLY A 104 12.09 3.40 13.05
C GLY A 104 11.84 2.42 14.22
N ALA A 105 10.62 2.30 14.75
CA ALA A 105 10.31 1.24 15.72
C ALA A 105 10.23 -0.14 15.04
N ALA A 106 11.18 -1.03 15.36
CA ALA A 106 11.32 -2.37 14.78
C ALA A 106 10.09 -3.28 15.00
N GLU A 107 9.89 -4.27 14.12
CA GLU A 107 8.80 -5.25 14.28
C GLU A 107 8.94 -6.07 15.58
N PRO A 108 7.90 -6.15 16.43
CA PRO A 108 7.89 -7.09 17.55
C PRO A 108 7.73 -8.52 17.04
N SER A 109 8.64 -9.40 17.44
CA SER A 109 8.76 -10.80 16.98
C SER A 109 7.48 -11.62 17.18
N ARG A 110 7.21 -12.54 16.23
CA ARG A 110 6.00 -13.40 16.14
C ARG A 110 5.83 -14.46 17.26
N THR A 111 6.55 -14.34 18.37
CA THR A 111 6.58 -15.32 19.45
C THR A 111 6.38 -14.63 20.80
N SER A 112 5.14 -14.31 21.12
CA SER A 112 4.71 -13.93 22.47
C SER A 112 3.33 -14.51 22.74
N ARG A 113 3.23 -15.27 23.83
CA ARG A 113 2.05 -16.03 24.25
C ARG A 113 1.06 -15.05 24.90
N PRO A 114 -0.28 -15.19 24.71
CA PRO A 114 -1.24 -14.32 25.35
C PRO A 114 -1.24 -14.60 26.86
N SER A 115 -0.76 -13.66 27.67
CA SER A 115 -0.78 -13.76 29.13
C SER A 115 -0.94 -12.42 29.85
N GLU A 116 -0.44 -11.33 29.25
CA GLU A 116 -0.53 -9.99 29.84
C GLU A 116 -1.02 -9.02 28.75
N LEU A 117 -2.23 -8.48 28.91
CA LEU A 117 -2.61 -7.27 28.17
C LEU A 117 -1.79 -6.11 28.77
N PRO A 118 -1.16 -5.25 27.96
CA PRO A 118 -0.63 -4.00 28.48
C PRO A 118 -1.77 -3.18 29.08
N GLU A 119 -1.50 -2.49 30.20
CA GLU A 119 -2.47 -1.58 30.81
C GLU A 119 -2.88 -0.52 29.79
N LEU A 120 -4.16 -0.53 29.41
CA LEU A 120 -4.72 0.41 28.46
C LEU A 120 -4.95 1.75 29.17
N PRO A 121 -4.55 2.89 28.58
CA PRO A 121 -4.88 4.20 29.14
C PRO A 121 -6.40 4.38 29.24
N GLU A 122 -6.88 5.06 30.28
CA GLU A 122 -8.29 5.41 30.40
C GLU A 122 -8.73 6.23 29.20
N LEU A 123 -9.87 5.86 28.62
CA LEU A 123 -10.37 6.47 27.40
C LEU A 123 -11.10 7.77 27.76
N PRO A 124 -10.73 8.93 27.15
CA PRO A 124 -11.51 10.15 27.31
C PRO A 124 -12.92 9.95 26.73
N GLU A 125 -13.87 10.80 27.14
CA GLU A 125 -15.26 10.73 26.68
C GLU A 125 -15.34 10.95 25.16
N LEU A 126 -15.40 9.84 24.44
CA LEU A 126 -15.48 9.74 22.98
C LEU A 126 -16.71 10.39 22.30
N PRO A 127 -17.91 10.55 22.91
CA PRO A 127 -19.13 10.91 22.16
C PRO A 127 -19.02 12.20 21.33
N GLU A 128 -18.65 13.32 21.95
CA GLU A 128 -18.69 14.65 21.32
C GLU A 128 -17.74 14.75 20.11
N LEU A 129 -16.58 14.11 20.19
CA LEU A 129 -15.57 14.12 19.12
C LEU A 129 -15.93 13.24 17.92
N LEU A 130 -16.72 12.18 18.12
CA LEU A 130 -17.17 11.28 17.05
C LEU A 130 -18.25 11.91 16.19
N GLU A 131 -19.16 12.68 16.81
CA GLU A 131 -20.16 13.48 16.12
C GLU A 131 -19.50 14.61 15.32
N LEU A 132 -18.51 15.31 15.90
CA LEU A 132 -17.73 16.37 15.24
C LEU A 132 -16.79 15.91 14.11
N LEU A 133 -16.56 14.61 13.96
CA LEU A 133 -15.71 14.02 12.92
C LEU A 133 -16.50 13.18 11.90
N GLU A 134 -17.84 13.14 11.99
CA GLU A 134 -18.73 12.31 11.16
C GLU A 134 -18.23 10.87 10.99
N LEU A 135 -17.75 10.26 12.08
CA LEU A 135 -17.28 8.87 12.09
C LEU A 135 -18.46 7.91 12.31
N SER A 136 -19.46 7.97 11.42
CA SER A 136 -20.71 7.21 11.50
C SER A 136 -20.52 5.72 11.82
N GLU A 137 -19.52 5.10 11.20
CA GLU A 137 -19.19 3.68 11.35
C GLU A 137 -18.50 3.36 12.69
N VAL A 138 -17.78 4.34 13.27
CA VAL A 138 -17.19 4.24 14.62
C VAL A 138 -18.28 4.43 15.67
N ALA A 139 -19.17 5.41 15.49
CA ALA A 139 -20.32 5.62 16.36
C ALA A 139 -21.28 4.41 16.35
N GLU A 140 -21.52 3.79 15.19
CA GLU A 140 -22.28 2.53 15.07
C GLU A 140 -21.59 1.39 15.83
N ALA A 141 -20.30 1.17 15.60
CA ALA A 141 -19.57 0.11 16.29
C ALA A 141 -19.55 0.30 17.82
N LEU A 142 -19.47 1.54 18.31
CA LEU A 142 -19.54 1.86 19.73
C LEU A 142 -20.96 1.71 20.32
N ARG A 143 -22.01 2.00 19.55
CA ARG A 143 -23.40 1.67 19.95
C ARG A 143 -23.61 0.17 20.10
N VAL A 144 -23.00 -0.65 19.24
CA VAL A 144 -22.98 -2.12 19.41
C VAL A 144 -22.14 -2.55 20.63
N ALA A 145 -21.01 -1.88 20.90
CA ALA A 145 -20.17 -2.13 22.07
C ALA A 145 -20.88 -1.92 23.41
N ALA A 146 -21.72 -0.88 23.52
CA ALA A 146 -22.46 -0.58 24.74
C ALA A 146 -23.31 -1.77 25.25
N GLY A 147 -23.85 -2.60 24.34
CA GLY A 147 -24.58 -3.82 24.70
C GLY A 147 -23.72 -4.99 25.20
N HIS A 148 -22.39 -4.91 25.12
CA HIS A 148 -21.46 -5.99 25.46
C HIS A 148 -20.62 -5.71 26.72
N GLY A 149 -20.50 -4.43 27.10
CA GLY A 149 -19.86 -3.93 28.32
C GLY A 149 -18.94 -2.75 28.04
N ASP A 150 -18.92 -1.77 28.94
CA ASP A 150 -18.18 -0.51 28.75
C ASP A 150 -16.73 -0.60 29.25
N THR A 151 -15.95 -1.55 28.72
CA THR A 151 -14.52 -1.69 29.07
C THR A 151 -13.62 -1.04 28.01
N PRO A 152 -12.40 -0.58 28.36
CA PRO A 152 -11.43 -0.08 27.39
C PRO A 152 -11.13 -1.09 26.27
N ALA A 153 -11.11 -2.39 26.59
CA ALA A 153 -10.89 -3.45 25.62
C ALA A 153 -12.01 -3.54 24.56
N VAL A 154 -13.28 -3.54 24.99
CA VAL A 154 -14.44 -3.60 24.10
C VAL A 154 -14.53 -2.32 23.24
N ARG A 155 -14.30 -1.14 23.85
CA ARG A 155 -14.25 0.14 23.12
C ARG A 155 -13.14 0.18 22.08
N THR A 156 -11.94 -0.34 22.38
CA THR A 156 -10.81 -0.40 21.44
C THR A 156 -11.16 -1.23 20.19
N VAL A 157 -11.74 -2.42 20.38
CA VAL A 157 -12.17 -3.28 19.25
C VAL A 157 -13.21 -2.60 18.38
N ALA A 158 -14.21 -1.97 19.00
CA ALA A 158 -15.25 -1.23 18.28
C ALA A 158 -14.68 -0.06 17.47
N VAL A 159 -13.80 0.76 18.05
CA VAL A 159 -13.19 1.90 17.35
C VAL A 159 -12.34 1.44 16.18
N GLN A 160 -11.46 0.44 16.37
CA GLN A 160 -10.60 -0.06 15.28
C GLN A 160 -11.41 -0.70 14.14
N TYR A 161 -12.44 -1.49 14.44
CA TYR A 161 -13.37 -2.02 13.43
C TYR A 161 -14.13 -0.88 12.71
N GLY A 162 -14.61 0.10 13.46
CA GLY A 162 -15.30 1.28 12.94
C GLY A 162 -14.45 2.09 11.97
N VAL A 163 -13.17 2.34 12.29
CA VAL A 163 -12.22 3.04 11.41
C VAL A 163 -12.00 2.27 10.10
N VAL A 164 -11.87 0.94 10.13
CA VAL A 164 -11.76 0.14 8.89
C VAL A 164 -13.02 0.22 8.04
N ARG A 165 -14.21 0.27 8.66
CA ARG A 165 -15.47 0.47 7.93
C ARG A 165 -15.61 1.88 7.36
N TRP A 166 -15.22 2.90 8.12
CA TRP A 166 -15.21 4.30 7.72
C TRP A 166 -14.31 4.56 6.50
N LEU A 167 -13.12 3.94 6.47
CA LEU A 167 -12.24 3.93 5.29
C LEU A 167 -12.92 3.31 4.07
N ARG A 168 -13.56 2.14 4.22
CA ARG A 168 -14.27 1.45 3.13
C ARG A 168 -15.47 2.26 2.60
N ALA A 169 -16.22 2.93 3.47
CA ALA A 169 -17.31 3.82 3.07
C ALA A 169 -16.80 5.00 2.22
N ARG A 170 -15.61 5.51 2.54
CA ARG A 170 -14.86 6.52 1.76
C ARG A 170 -14.07 5.92 0.58
N ARG A 171 -14.43 4.71 0.12
CA ARG A 171 -13.83 3.95 -1.01
C ARG A 171 -12.35 3.59 -0.86
N VAL A 172 -11.79 3.71 0.34
CA VAL A 172 -10.44 3.24 0.67
C VAL A 172 -10.54 1.77 1.09
N THR A 173 -10.56 0.87 0.11
CA THR A 173 -10.56 -0.57 0.35
C THR A 173 -9.15 -1.05 0.71
N PRO A 174 -8.88 -1.58 1.92
CA PRO A 174 -7.57 -2.11 2.28
C PRO A 174 -7.24 -3.41 1.52
N ARG A 175 -5.98 -3.62 1.13
CA ARG A 175 -5.51 -4.89 0.55
C ARG A 175 -5.43 -5.99 1.61
N SER A 176 -5.09 -5.60 2.82
CA SER A 176 -4.90 -6.47 3.97
C SER A 176 -5.25 -5.69 5.24
N VAL A 177 -5.83 -6.40 6.21
CA VAL A 177 -6.08 -5.89 7.56
C VAL A 177 -5.54 -6.94 8.53
N ARG A 178 -4.45 -6.63 9.23
CA ARG A 178 -3.86 -7.44 10.30
C ARG A 178 -4.06 -6.74 11.64
N GLY A 179 -3.80 -7.44 12.74
CA GLY A 179 -3.75 -6.81 14.06
C GLY A 179 -3.16 -7.72 15.13
N THR A 180 -2.87 -7.13 16.29
CA THR A 180 -2.28 -7.79 17.46
C THR A 180 -3.23 -7.68 18.66
N GLY A 181 -3.34 -8.73 19.48
CA GLY A 181 -4.22 -8.74 20.67
C GLY A 181 -5.66 -8.34 20.33
N LEU A 182 -6.15 -7.24 20.93
CA LEU A 182 -7.47 -6.67 20.63
C LEU A 182 -7.63 -6.27 19.15
N GLY A 183 -6.57 -5.75 18.53
CA GLY A 183 -6.54 -5.43 17.11
C GLY A 183 -6.71 -6.65 16.21
N ALA A 184 -6.33 -7.85 16.66
CA ALA A 184 -6.60 -9.08 15.92
C ALA A 184 -8.10 -9.42 15.88
N LEU A 185 -8.83 -9.16 16.99
CA LEU A 185 -10.30 -9.33 17.06
C LEU A 185 -11.00 -8.33 16.13
N ALA A 186 -10.61 -7.06 16.17
CA ALA A 186 -11.12 -6.03 15.26
C ALA A 186 -10.82 -6.35 13.79
N ALA A 187 -9.62 -6.87 13.50
CA ALA A 187 -9.22 -7.24 12.15
C ALA A 187 -10.00 -8.45 11.62
N ALA A 188 -10.20 -9.48 12.45
CA ALA A 188 -11.02 -10.65 12.09
C ALA A 188 -12.48 -10.25 11.79
N ALA A 189 -13.07 -9.38 12.62
CA ALA A 189 -14.41 -8.84 12.38
C ALA A 189 -14.46 -8.00 11.08
N ALA A 190 -13.43 -7.19 10.82
CA ALA A 190 -13.33 -6.39 9.59
C ALA A 190 -13.10 -7.23 8.32
N ARG A 191 -12.49 -8.41 8.43
CA ARG A 191 -12.37 -9.40 7.34
C ARG A 191 -13.63 -10.26 7.16
N GLY A 192 -14.55 -10.27 8.13
CA GLY A 192 -15.77 -11.07 8.11
C GLY A 192 -15.60 -12.52 8.59
N GLU A 193 -14.46 -12.83 9.22
CA GLU A 193 -14.18 -14.15 9.81
C GLU A 193 -14.97 -14.40 11.11
N THR A 194 -15.42 -13.34 11.75
CA THR A 194 -16.25 -13.36 12.95
C THR A 194 -17.20 -12.16 12.94
N THR A 195 -18.29 -12.20 13.71
CA THR A 195 -19.17 -11.04 13.82
C THR A 195 -18.61 -10.00 14.79
N LEU A 196 -18.96 -8.72 14.63
CA LEU A 196 -18.59 -7.69 15.60
C LEU A 196 -19.05 -8.06 17.04
N PRO A 197 -20.30 -8.50 17.29
CA PRO A 197 -20.72 -9.00 18.60
C PRO A 197 -19.85 -10.12 19.18
N ASP A 198 -19.36 -11.07 18.37
CA ASP A 198 -18.47 -12.14 18.84
C ASP A 198 -17.09 -11.59 19.24
N ALA A 199 -16.51 -10.72 18.41
CA ALA A 199 -15.26 -10.04 18.71
C ALA A 199 -15.34 -9.18 19.98
N LEU A 200 -16.46 -8.48 20.20
CA LEU A 200 -16.71 -7.70 21.41
C LEU A 200 -16.88 -8.59 22.65
N ARG A 201 -17.56 -9.74 22.53
CA ARG A 201 -17.67 -10.74 23.62
C ARG A 201 -16.32 -11.33 23.99
N ALA A 202 -15.48 -11.66 23.02
CA ALA A 202 -14.10 -12.08 23.26
C ALA A 202 -13.27 -11.00 23.98
N ALA A 203 -13.38 -9.73 23.55
CA ALA A 203 -12.71 -8.59 24.18
C ALA A 203 -13.21 -8.30 25.61
N ALA A 204 -14.47 -8.63 25.92
CA ALA A 204 -15.04 -8.52 27.26
C ALA A 204 -14.62 -9.66 28.22
N GLY A 205 -13.75 -10.58 27.79
CA GLY A 205 -13.41 -11.81 28.54
C GLY A 205 -14.55 -12.85 28.58
N LYS A 206 -15.63 -12.62 27.81
CA LYS A 206 -16.84 -13.45 27.74
C LYS A 206 -16.79 -14.34 26.49
N ALA A 207 -15.77 -15.19 26.38
CA ALA A 207 -15.74 -16.21 25.33
C ALA A 207 -17.00 -17.10 25.43
N PRO A 208 -17.66 -17.46 24.32
CA PRO A 208 -18.72 -18.45 24.37
C PRO A 208 -18.12 -19.80 24.78
N ALA A 209 -18.78 -20.49 25.72
CA ALA A 209 -18.53 -21.92 25.87
C ALA A 209 -18.84 -22.62 24.54
N PRO A 210 -18.06 -23.64 24.13
CA PRO A 210 -18.41 -24.42 22.95
C PRO A 210 -19.75 -25.12 23.21
N ALA A 211 -20.80 -24.67 22.51
CA ALA A 211 -22.10 -25.31 22.56
C ALA A 211 -22.01 -26.68 21.86
N GLY A 212 -21.72 -27.71 22.65
CA GLY A 212 -21.84 -29.08 22.21
C GLY A 212 -23.30 -29.48 22.18
N GLU A 213 -23.91 -29.51 20.99
CA GLU A 213 -24.89 -30.53 20.66
C GLU A 213 -24.96 -30.75 19.14
N ALA A 214 -24.89 -32.01 18.73
CA ALA A 214 -24.96 -32.40 17.32
C ALA A 214 -26.39 -32.79 16.94
N PRO A 215 -26.84 -32.50 15.70
CA PRO A 215 -27.94 -33.21 15.09
C PRO A 215 -27.43 -34.26 14.08
N THR A 216 -27.58 -35.53 14.45
CA THR A 216 -27.55 -36.72 13.58
C THR A 216 -28.69 -37.64 14.06
N PRO A 217 -29.36 -38.48 13.22
CA PRO A 217 -28.69 -39.27 12.17
C PRO A 217 -29.47 -39.56 10.86
N ALA A 218 -28.72 -39.80 9.77
CA ALA A 218 -28.91 -40.85 8.74
C ALA A 218 -27.96 -40.58 7.55
N ALA A 219 -27.39 -41.56 6.83
CA ALA A 219 -27.04 -42.95 7.17
C ALA A 219 -26.07 -43.48 6.10
N LEU A 220 -24.93 -44.06 6.49
CA LEU A 220 -24.55 -45.44 6.14
C LEU A 220 -23.33 -45.89 6.95
N ALA A 221 -23.26 -47.21 7.21
CA ALA A 221 -22.19 -47.91 7.93
C ALA A 221 -20.82 -47.84 7.18
N ALA A 222 -19.66 -48.18 7.75
CA ALA A 222 -19.43 -49.15 8.83
C ALA A 222 -18.09 -48.95 9.60
N ALA A 223 -18.06 -49.44 10.84
CA ALA A 223 -16.86 -49.82 11.61
C ALA A 223 -16.67 -51.37 11.52
N PRO A 224 -15.69 -52.05 12.18
CA PRO A 224 -14.61 -51.62 13.10
C PRO A 224 -13.21 -52.14 12.60
N ASP A 225 -12.11 -52.32 13.35
CA ASP A 225 -11.71 -52.17 14.78
C ASP A 225 -10.16 -51.95 14.86
N PRO A 226 -9.53 -51.58 16.01
CA PRO A 226 -8.11 -51.20 16.10
C PRO A 226 -7.17 -52.29 16.67
N ALA A 227 -5.83 -52.11 16.55
CA ALA A 227 -4.84 -52.74 17.42
C ALA A 227 -3.43 -52.07 17.47
N THR A 228 -3.12 -51.42 18.61
CA THR A 228 -2.02 -51.82 19.53
C THR A 228 -0.50 -51.62 19.19
N THR A 229 0.04 -50.45 19.59
CA THR A 229 1.26 -50.25 20.46
C THR A 229 2.70 -50.52 19.88
N PRO A 230 3.85 -50.28 20.59
CA PRO A 230 4.60 -49.00 20.63
C PRO A 230 6.14 -49.03 20.36
N GLY A 231 6.79 -47.85 20.39
CA GLY A 231 8.23 -47.67 20.68
C GLY A 231 8.90 -46.60 19.80
N LYS A 232 9.97 -45.88 20.20
CA LYS A 232 10.76 -45.75 21.45
C LYS A 232 11.38 -44.34 21.51
N ALA A 233 11.78 -43.88 22.69
CA ALA A 233 12.50 -42.61 22.86
C ALA A 233 14.02 -42.73 22.56
N SER A 234 14.66 -41.63 22.14
CA SER A 234 16.11 -41.38 22.29
C SER A 234 16.44 -39.88 22.15
N THR A 235 17.42 -39.42 22.91
CA THR A 235 17.89 -38.03 23.09
C THR A 235 19.32 -38.12 23.69
N PRO A 236 20.22 -37.11 23.66
CA PRO A 236 20.37 -35.90 22.83
C PRO A 236 21.68 -35.89 21.99
N GLY A 237 21.84 -34.89 21.09
CA GLY A 237 23.11 -34.53 20.45
C GLY A 237 23.36 -33.01 20.54
N LYS A 238 24.59 -32.58 20.82
CA LYS A 238 24.93 -31.18 21.18
C LYS A 238 25.16 -30.26 19.97
N ALA A 239 24.66 -29.03 20.12
CA ALA A 239 25.23 -27.74 19.73
C ALA A 239 26.04 -27.60 18.42
N PHE A 240 25.53 -26.75 17.52
CA PHE A 240 26.35 -25.80 16.77
C PHE A 240 25.55 -24.50 16.55
N THR A 241 26.08 -23.37 17.03
CA THR A 241 25.59 -22.02 16.73
C THR A 241 26.47 -21.40 15.66
N PRO A 242 25.94 -21.02 14.49
CA PRO A 242 26.50 -19.97 13.67
C PRO A 242 25.89 -18.62 14.05
N GLU A 243 26.77 -17.63 14.10
CA GLU A 243 26.48 -16.23 14.45
C GLU A 243 25.78 -15.49 13.30
N MET A 244 25.28 -14.28 13.56
CA MET A 244 24.37 -13.56 12.67
C MET A 244 24.97 -13.23 11.29
N ALA A 245 24.21 -13.56 10.24
CA ALA A 245 24.27 -12.84 8.96
C ALA A 245 22.94 -12.09 8.80
N SER A 246 22.98 -10.77 8.95
CA SER A 246 21.81 -9.89 8.86
C SER A 246 21.29 -9.80 7.42
N THR A 247 20.10 -10.38 7.18
CA THR A 247 19.38 -10.29 5.91
C THR A 247 19.10 -8.82 5.54
N PRO A 248 19.34 -8.39 4.28
CA PRO A 248 18.99 -7.04 3.86
C PRO A 248 17.47 -6.84 3.88
N GLU A 249 17.06 -5.75 4.51
CA GLU A 249 15.68 -5.38 4.81
C GLU A 249 14.86 -5.20 3.52
N GLN A 250 13.85 -6.06 3.34
CA GLN A 250 12.92 -5.93 2.23
C GLN A 250 12.14 -4.62 2.39
N ALA A 251 12.21 -3.74 1.39
CA ALA A 251 11.49 -2.46 1.38
C ALA A 251 9.96 -2.69 1.31
N SER A 252 9.37 -2.98 2.47
CA SER A 252 7.96 -3.24 2.65
C SER A 252 7.14 -2.01 2.30
N THR A 253 5.94 -2.20 1.74
CA THR A 253 4.97 -1.11 1.61
C THR A 253 4.69 -0.56 3.02
N PRO A 254 4.76 0.76 3.26
CA PRO A 254 4.61 1.30 4.62
C PRO A 254 3.25 0.91 5.20
N VAL A 255 3.30 0.06 6.24
CA VAL A 255 2.13 -0.48 6.91
C VAL A 255 1.46 0.64 7.69
N VAL A 256 0.22 0.96 7.34
CA VAL A 256 -0.55 2.01 8.00
C VAL A 256 -1.05 1.47 9.34
N ARG A 257 -0.44 1.97 10.44
CA ARG A 257 -0.82 1.57 11.80
C ARG A 257 -2.04 2.35 12.26
N ILE A 258 -3.05 1.63 12.75
CA ILE A 258 -4.22 2.19 13.42
C ILE A 258 -4.08 1.84 14.91
N GLY A 259 -3.53 2.78 15.67
CA GLY A 259 -3.40 2.66 17.13
C GLY A 259 -4.74 2.79 17.86
N ALA A 260 -4.71 2.65 19.18
CA ALA A 260 -5.88 2.90 20.01
C ALA A 260 -6.29 4.40 20.02
N THR A 261 -7.58 4.65 19.78
CA THR A 261 -8.45 5.68 20.40
C THR A 261 -7.98 7.13 20.60
N GLU A 262 -6.87 7.59 20.03
CA GLU A 262 -6.54 9.02 20.02
C GLU A 262 -7.54 9.80 19.14
N PRO A 263 -8.10 10.94 19.59
CA PRO A 263 -9.06 11.72 18.80
C PRO A 263 -8.45 12.36 17.54
N ALA A 264 -7.13 12.49 17.47
CA ALA A 264 -6.40 12.90 16.26
C ALA A 264 -6.16 11.74 15.27
N SER A 265 -6.43 10.49 15.65
CA SER A 265 -6.14 9.29 14.85
C SER A 265 -6.75 9.32 13.45
N PRO A 266 -8.02 9.72 13.21
CA PRO A 266 -8.60 9.77 11.85
C PRO A 266 -7.93 10.82 10.95
N ALA A 267 -7.60 12.00 11.50
CA ALA A 267 -6.92 13.05 10.76
C ALA A 267 -5.49 12.62 10.38
N ARG A 268 -4.74 12.05 11.33
CA ARG A 268 -3.39 11.51 11.08
C ARG A 268 -3.39 10.34 10.10
N LEU A 269 -4.36 9.44 10.21
CA LEU A 269 -4.58 8.32 9.29
C LEU A 269 -4.81 8.83 7.86
N ILE A 270 -5.67 9.82 7.67
CA ILE A 270 -5.94 10.41 6.35
C ILE A 270 -4.74 11.19 5.80
N ALA A 271 -4.03 11.94 6.65
CA ALA A 271 -2.78 12.61 6.27
C ALA A 271 -1.72 11.59 5.81
N GLU A 272 -1.58 10.47 6.52
CA GLU A 272 -0.65 9.40 6.17
C GLU A 272 -1.05 8.69 4.88
N LEU A 273 -2.32 8.33 4.71
CA LEU A 273 -2.83 7.74 3.47
C LEU A 273 -2.60 8.68 2.27
N TRP A 274 -2.76 10.00 2.45
CA TRP A 274 -2.45 11.03 1.46
C TRP A 274 -0.96 11.13 1.13
N ARG A 275 -0.07 11.21 2.14
CA ARG A 275 1.39 11.22 1.98
C ARG A 275 1.87 10.00 1.20
N GLN A 276 1.32 8.83 1.52
CA GLN A 276 1.60 7.60 0.79
C GLN A 276 0.96 7.53 -0.60
N GLY A 277 0.17 8.53 -1.03
CA GLY A 277 -0.35 8.62 -2.40
C GLY A 277 -1.73 8.03 -2.65
N TYR A 278 -2.55 7.78 -1.62
CA TYR A 278 -3.99 7.50 -1.84
C TYR A 278 -4.76 8.80 -2.09
N ASP A 279 -5.69 8.74 -3.02
CA ASP A 279 -6.67 9.81 -3.26
C ASP A 279 -7.84 9.65 -2.28
N VAL A 280 -7.58 10.02 -1.03
CA VAL A 280 -8.56 10.02 0.08
C VAL A 280 -9.31 11.34 0.16
N ASP A 281 -10.46 11.32 0.84
CA ASP A 281 -11.12 12.55 1.28
C ASP A 281 -10.38 13.15 2.49
N THR A 282 -9.78 14.33 2.30
CA THR A 282 -9.01 15.02 3.35
C THR A 282 -9.81 16.09 4.09
N THR A 283 -11.10 16.30 3.78
CA THR A 283 -11.98 17.14 4.62
C THR A 283 -12.55 16.37 5.82
N LEU A 284 -12.30 15.05 5.87
CA LEU A 284 -12.91 14.10 6.83
C LEU A 284 -14.43 13.94 6.64
N GLY A 285 -15.00 14.48 5.55
CA GLY A 285 -16.45 14.59 5.31
C GLY A 285 -17.03 15.97 5.60
N ARG A 286 -16.24 16.90 6.16
CA ARG A 286 -16.73 18.21 6.59
C ARG A 286 -17.15 19.10 5.42
N PRO A 287 -18.23 19.88 5.58
CA PRO A 287 -18.59 20.92 4.63
C PRO A 287 -17.65 22.13 4.75
N GLY A 288 -17.70 22.99 3.74
CA GLY A 288 -17.01 24.28 3.69
C GLY A 288 -17.35 25.02 2.40
N ARG A 289 -16.75 26.18 2.18
CA ARG A 289 -16.79 26.95 0.93
C ARG A 289 -15.38 27.14 0.37
N ARG A 290 -15.28 27.40 -0.93
CA ARG A 290 -13.98 27.66 -1.58
C ARG A 290 -13.51 29.07 -1.27
N VAL A 291 -12.31 29.19 -0.70
CA VAL A 291 -11.63 30.46 -0.41
C VAL A 291 -10.46 30.72 -1.37
N ARG A 292 -9.92 31.94 -1.40
CA ARG A 292 -8.70 32.24 -2.16
C ARG A 292 -7.47 31.87 -1.32
N LEU A 293 -6.83 30.77 -1.68
CA LEU A 293 -5.53 30.36 -1.15
C LEU A 293 -4.38 30.72 -2.11
N PRO A 294 -3.12 30.77 -1.63
CA PRO A 294 -1.95 31.00 -2.48
C PRO A 294 -1.86 30.02 -3.65
N GLY A 295 -1.67 30.53 -4.87
CA GLY A 295 -1.50 29.70 -6.06
C GLY A 295 -0.24 28.84 -6.01
N HIS A 296 -0.21 27.76 -6.79
CA HIS A 296 1.02 26.99 -6.99
C HIS A 296 2.16 27.91 -7.46
N PRO A 297 3.42 27.63 -7.08
CA PRO A 297 4.56 28.40 -7.54
C PRO A 297 4.74 28.28 -9.06
N PHE A 298 4.34 29.33 -9.79
CA PHE A 298 4.52 29.43 -11.24
C PHE A 298 5.97 29.74 -11.59
N ARG A 299 6.85 28.75 -11.46
CA ARG A 299 8.22 28.85 -11.97
C ARG A 299 8.21 28.72 -13.49
N ARG A 300 8.35 29.85 -14.19
CA ARG A 300 8.89 29.81 -15.56
C ARG A 300 10.35 29.34 -15.44
N ARG A 301 10.63 28.14 -15.92
CA ARG A 301 12.00 27.69 -16.11
C ARG A 301 12.58 28.47 -17.29
N ASP A 302 13.67 29.19 -17.08
CA ASP A 302 14.33 29.91 -18.16
C ASP A 302 14.74 28.96 -19.29
N PRO A 303 14.52 29.32 -20.57
CA PRO A 303 15.02 28.53 -21.70
C PRO A 303 16.55 28.52 -21.66
N GLY A 304 17.14 27.42 -21.19
CA GLY A 304 18.59 27.26 -21.03
C GLY A 304 19.10 27.24 -19.58
N GLY A 305 18.24 27.38 -18.57
CA GLY A 305 18.63 27.10 -17.18
C GLY A 305 19.12 25.65 -17.02
N PRO A 306 20.10 25.37 -16.12
CA PRO A 306 20.73 24.05 -16.03
C PRO A 306 19.68 22.95 -15.91
N ALA A 307 19.80 21.95 -16.77
CA ALA A 307 18.85 20.86 -16.82
C ALA A 307 18.94 20.03 -15.52
N PRO A 308 17.85 19.41 -15.04
CA PRO A 308 17.93 18.59 -13.84
C PRO A 308 18.89 17.42 -14.10
N VAL A 309 19.60 16.97 -13.07
CA VAL A 309 20.50 15.81 -13.17
C VAL A 309 19.69 14.62 -13.69
N GLY A 310 20.00 14.16 -14.92
CA GLY A 310 19.21 13.16 -15.66
C GLY A 310 18.60 13.63 -16.99
N ALA A 311 18.67 14.91 -17.35
CA ALA A 311 18.03 15.41 -18.59
C ALA A 311 18.52 14.77 -19.90
N ALA A 312 19.71 14.18 -19.92
CA ALA A 312 20.23 13.43 -21.06
C ALA A 312 19.44 12.14 -21.36
N SER A 313 18.59 11.66 -20.43
CA SER A 313 17.79 10.44 -20.59
C SER A 313 16.30 10.70 -20.81
N SER A 314 15.87 11.97 -20.94
CA SER A 314 14.49 12.37 -21.19
C SER A 314 14.31 13.00 -22.57
N ARG A 315 13.30 12.56 -23.33
CA ARG A 315 12.91 13.13 -24.63
C ARG A 315 11.42 13.46 -24.69
N PRO A 316 10.98 14.42 -25.54
CA PRO A 316 9.57 14.58 -25.85
C PRO A 316 8.99 13.29 -26.44
N LEU A 317 7.67 13.12 -26.28
CA LEU A 317 6.96 12.01 -26.91
C LEU A 317 6.90 12.18 -28.43
N THR A 318 6.93 11.06 -29.13
CA THR A 318 6.55 11.03 -30.55
C THR A 318 5.03 11.25 -30.68
N PRO A 319 4.52 11.68 -31.84
CA PRO A 319 3.07 11.78 -32.07
C PRO A 319 2.33 10.45 -31.86
N TYR A 320 3.01 9.32 -32.09
CA TYR A 320 2.51 7.97 -31.85
C TYR A 320 2.33 7.69 -30.35
N GLU A 321 3.41 7.86 -29.58
CA GLU A 321 3.43 7.73 -28.12
C GLU A 321 2.40 8.64 -27.45
N GLN A 322 2.34 9.91 -27.84
CA GLN A 322 1.42 10.88 -27.26
C GLN A 322 -0.05 10.50 -27.53
N ARG A 323 -0.35 9.98 -28.72
CA ARG A 323 -1.70 9.52 -29.09
C ARG A 323 -2.12 8.32 -28.25
N TRP A 324 -1.28 7.30 -28.14
CA TRP A 324 -1.61 6.08 -27.40
C TRP A 324 -1.65 6.30 -25.89
N LEU A 325 -0.69 7.05 -25.34
CA LEU A 325 -0.70 7.45 -23.93
C LEU A 325 -2.00 8.19 -23.58
N PHE A 326 -2.43 9.15 -24.41
CA PHE A 326 -3.69 9.85 -24.16
C PHE A 326 -4.91 8.93 -24.26
N TYR A 327 -4.93 8.03 -25.26
CA TYR A 327 -6.01 7.05 -25.43
C TYR A 327 -6.15 6.14 -24.19
N ASP A 328 -5.05 5.57 -23.69
CA ASP A 328 -5.05 4.66 -22.54
C ASP A 328 -5.28 5.36 -21.19
N LEU A 329 -4.84 6.63 -21.06
CA LEU A 329 -5.15 7.45 -19.88
C LEU A 329 -6.65 7.79 -19.79
N VAL A 330 -7.31 7.99 -20.93
CA VAL A 330 -8.76 8.26 -20.99
C VAL A 330 -9.57 6.96 -20.87
N ARG A 331 -9.11 5.87 -21.49
CA ARG A 331 -9.72 4.53 -21.40
C ARG A 331 -9.01 3.69 -20.35
N GLY A 332 -9.23 4.03 -19.09
CA GLY A 332 -8.64 3.32 -17.95
C GLY A 332 -8.83 1.80 -18.07
N GLY A 333 -7.74 1.05 -18.02
CA GLY A 333 -7.73 -0.41 -18.17
C GLY A 333 -7.46 -0.95 -19.58
N SER A 334 -7.29 -0.09 -20.60
CA SER A 334 -6.96 -0.53 -21.98
C SER A 334 -5.46 -0.69 -22.29
N SER A 335 -4.56 -0.24 -21.41
CA SER A 335 -3.11 -0.41 -21.62
C SER A 335 -2.65 -1.87 -21.81
N GLY A 336 -3.42 -2.83 -21.29
CA GLY A 336 -3.22 -4.26 -21.49
C GLY A 336 -3.37 -4.71 -22.95
N ASP A 337 -4.25 -4.06 -23.71
CA ASP A 337 -4.47 -4.34 -25.14
C ASP A 337 -3.24 -3.96 -25.99
N HIS A 338 -2.38 -3.08 -25.47
CA HIS A 338 -1.13 -2.62 -26.10
C HIS A 338 0.12 -3.26 -25.50
N MET A 339 -0.03 -4.27 -24.64
CA MET A 339 1.08 -5.12 -24.18
C MET A 339 1.37 -6.20 -25.22
N VAL A 340 2.46 -6.04 -25.98
CA VAL A 340 2.95 -7.10 -26.86
C VAL A 340 3.73 -8.10 -26.02
N THR A 341 3.41 -9.39 -26.18
CA THR A 341 3.88 -10.47 -25.30
C THR A 341 4.58 -11.59 -26.07
N ALA A 342 5.76 -11.97 -25.62
CA ALA A 342 6.38 -13.25 -25.95
C ALA A 342 6.30 -14.20 -24.75
N ALA A 343 6.23 -15.52 -24.99
CA ALA A 343 6.30 -16.52 -23.94
C ALA A 343 6.98 -17.83 -24.41
N ALA A 344 7.78 -18.41 -23.53
CA ALA A 344 8.54 -19.63 -23.74
C ALA A 344 8.19 -20.64 -22.64
N VAL A 345 8.29 -21.93 -22.98
CA VAL A 345 8.17 -23.02 -22.01
C VAL A 345 9.46 -23.82 -22.06
N VAL A 346 10.08 -23.98 -20.89
CA VAL A 346 11.40 -24.59 -20.73
C VAL A 346 11.24 -25.89 -19.95
N ALA A 347 11.84 -26.97 -20.43
CA ALA A 347 11.85 -28.26 -19.75
C ALA A 347 12.90 -28.27 -18.62
N GLY A 348 12.61 -29.02 -17.55
CA GLY A 348 13.49 -29.14 -16.39
C GLY A 348 13.02 -28.31 -15.18
N PRO A 349 13.83 -28.25 -14.10
CA PRO A 349 13.42 -27.61 -12.86
C PRO A 349 13.22 -26.09 -13.04
N PRO A 350 12.26 -25.48 -12.32
CA PRO A 350 12.08 -24.04 -12.33
C PRO A 350 13.31 -23.34 -11.70
N PRO A 351 13.76 -22.20 -12.24
CA PRO A 351 14.82 -21.39 -11.63
C PRO A 351 14.35 -20.81 -10.29
N ALA A 352 15.31 -20.50 -9.41
CA ALA A 352 15.01 -19.76 -8.19
C ALA A 352 14.48 -18.34 -8.55
N PRO A 353 13.53 -17.77 -7.77
CA PRO A 353 12.98 -16.44 -8.07
C PRO A 353 14.04 -15.34 -8.17
N ASP A 354 15.08 -15.46 -7.35
CA ASP A 354 16.22 -14.52 -7.29
C ASP A 354 17.11 -14.59 -8.53
N THR A 355 17.24 -15.77 -9.15
CA THR A 355 17.88 -15.97 -10.47
C THR A 355 17.12 -15.21 -11.55
N VAL A 356 15.79 -15.36 -11.60
CA VAL A 356 14.94 -14.67 -12.59
C VAL A 356 14.98 -13.15 -12.39
N ARG A 357 14.95 -12.69 -11.13
CA ARG A 357 15.09 -11.27 -10.79
C ARG A 357 16.42 -10.68 -11.26
N THR A 358 17.52 -11.38 -11.04
CA THR A 358 18.87 -10.93 -11.42
C THR A 358 19.04 -10.88 -12.93
N ALA A 359 18.61 -11.93 -13.64
CA ALA A 359 18.60 -11.99 -15.09
C ALA A 359 17.72 -10.89 -15.73
N PHE A 360 16.53 -10.61 -15.18
CA PHE A 360 15.65 -9.56 -15.71
C PHE A 360 16.17 -8.14 -15.44
N ALA A 361 16.87 -7.92 -14.32
CA ALA A 361 17.56 -6.65 -14.08
C ALA A 361 18.75 -6.46 -15.04
N GLU A 362 19.48 -7.53 -15.38
CA GLU A 362 20.56 -7.50 -16.36
C GLU A 362 20.05 -7.19 -17.77
N LEU A 363 18.95 -7.82 -18.20
CA LEU A 363 18.28 -7.50 -19.46
C LEU A 363 17.89 -6.01 -19.54
N GLN A 364 17.34 -5.44 -18.47
CA GLN A 364 16.97 -4.02 -18.40
C GLN A 364 18.18 -3.07 -18.43
N ARG A 365 19.34 -3.47 -17.87
CA ARG A 365 20.58 -2.68 -17.99
C ARG A 365 21.04 -2.60 -19.45
N ARG A 366 21.08 -3.76 -20.13
CA ARG A 366 21.49 -3.91 -21.54
C ARG A 366 20.56 -3.20 -22.52
N HIS A 367 19.27 -3.20 -22.24
CA HIS A 367 18.24 -2.67 -23.14
C HIS A 367 17.53 -1.45 -22.53
N PRO A 368 18.02 -0.22 -22.79
CA PRO A 368 17.43 1.02 -22.25
C PRO A 368 15.92 1.17 -22.49
N VAL A 369 15.42 0.62 -23.60
CA VAL A 369 14.00 0.63 -23.95
C VAL A 369 13.13 -0.05 -22.87
N LEU A 370 13.64 -1.07 -22.17
CA LEU A 370 12.89 -1.80 -21.15
C LEU A 370 12.70 -1.04 -19.83
N ARG A 371 13.59 -0.07 -19.58
CA ARG A 371 13.57 0.86 -18.43
C ARG A 371 13.15 2.27 -18.84
N THR A 372 12.41 2.39 -19.96
CA THR A 372 11.81 3.65 -20.42
C THR A 372 10.38 3.77 -19.89
N VAL A 373 10.08 4.88 -19.23
CA VAL A 373 8.77 5.18 -18.64
C VAL A 373 8.20 6.48 -19.21
N PHE A 374 6.87 6.65 -19.20
CA PHE A 374 6.31 7.98 -19.36
C PHE A 374 6.42 8.74 -18.04
N SER A 375 6.94 9.95 -18.10
CA SER A 375 7.03 10.87 -16.97
C SER A 375 6.40 12.20 -17.35
N GLU A 376 5.87 12.94 -16.37
CA GLU A 376 5.24 14.24 -16.62
C GLU A 376 5.87 15.40 -15.81
N PRO A 377 7.20 15.58 -15.85
CA PRO A 377 7.87 16.64 -15.11
C PRO A 377 7.38 18.00 -15.62
N GLY A 378 6.89 18.85 -14.71
CA GLY A 378 6.40 20.19 -15.07
C GLY A 378 5.11 20.23 -15.89
N GLY A 379 4.37 19.12 -16.03
CA GLY A 379 3.10 19.09 -16.78
C GLY A 379 3.25 18.90 -18.29
N ARG A 380 4.37 18.30 -18.71
CA ARG A 380 4.59 17.87 -20.09
C ARG A 380 5.05 16.43 -20.10
N TRP A 381 4.31 15.58 -20.81
CA TRP A 381 4.65 14.18 -20.98
C TRP A 381 5.94 14.00 -21.79
N GLN A 382 6.81 13.12 -21.29
CA GLN A 382 8.14 12.83 -21.82
C GLN A 382 8.45 11.35 -21.62
N ALA A 383 9.16 10.75 -22.57
CA ALA A 383 9.72 9.42 -22.43
C ALA A 383 11.05 9.56 -21.70
N ARG A 384 11.19 8.91 -20.55
CA ARG A 384 12.36 9.00 -19.68
C ARG A 384 12.95 7.61 -19.48
N VAL A 385 14.20 7.43 -19.88
CA VAL A 385 14.98 6.24 -19.57
C VAL A 385 15.50 6.37 -18.14
N LEU A 386 15.11 5.45 -17.27
CA LEU A 386 15.64 5.36 -15.91
C LEU A 386 17.12 4.93 -15.97
N PRO A 387 18.03 5.49 -15.14
CA PRO A 387 19.45 5.17 -15.23
C PRO A 387 19.75 3.70 -14.91
N GLU A 388 19.06 3.15 -13.91
CA GLU A 388 19.08 1.75 -13.49
C GLU A 388 17.70 1.10 -13.72
N PRO A 389 17.58 -0.24 -13.70
CA PRO A 389 16.30 -0.94 -13.69
C PRO A 389 15.40 -0.46 -12.54
N ASP A 390 14.09 -0.39 -12.79
CA ASP A 390 13.13 0.02 -11.76
C ASP A 390 13.01 -1.09 -10.69
N PRO A 391 13.18 -0.80 -9.39
CA PRO A 391 12.96 -1.80 -8.33
C PRO A 391 11.52 -2.35 -8.28
N ASP A 392 10.54 -1.63 -8.85
CA ASP A 392 9.18 -2.13 -8.99
C ASP A 392 8.97 -2.98 -10.27
N ALA A 393 9.93 -3.00 -11.22
CA ALA A 393 9.97 -3.92 -12.36
C ALA A 393 10.47 -5.33 -11.96
N ARG A 394 9.91 -5.90 -10.89
CA ARG A 394 10.25 -7.24 -10.41
C ARG A 394 9.46 -8.33 -11.17
N PRO A 395 10.06 -9.50 -11.47
CA PRO A 395 9.31 -10.61 -12.06
C PRO A 395 8.13 -11.07 -11.19
N VAL A 396 6.99 -11.29 -11.82
CA VAL A 396 5.78 -11.82 -11.19
C VAL A 396 5.86 -13.35 -11.18
N GLN A 397 6.05 -13.93 -10.00
CA GLN A 397 5.96 -15.37 -9.79
C GLN A 397 4.49 -15.77 -9.62
N LEU A 398 3.97 -16.59 -10.53
CA LEU A 398 2.66 -17.20 -10.40
C LEU A 398 2.73 -18.43 -9.47
N VAL A 399 1.62 -18.74 -8.80
CA VAL A 399 1.49 -19.96 -7.98
C VAL A 399 1.78 -21.18 -8.85
N ALA A 400 2.66 -22.06 -8.36
CA ALA A 400 3.04 -23.28 -9.05
C ALA A 400 1.82 -24.19 -9.29
N ASP A 401 1.84 -24.92 -10.39
CA ASP A 401 0.72 -25.77 -10.81
C ASP A 401 1.23 -27.20 -11.07
N PRO A 402 1.01 -28.14 -10.14
CA PRO A 402 1.59 -29.48 -10.24
C PRO A 402 0.99 -30.30 -11.39
N ASP A 403 -0.17 -29.89 -11.93
CA ASP A 403 -0.91 -30.64 -12.94
C ASP A 403 -0.89 -29.96 -14.33
N ALA A 404 -0.42 -28.71 -14.43
CA ALA A 404 -0.44 -27.97 -15.69
C ALA A 404 0.56 -28.49 -16.74
N GLY A 405 0.04 -28.76 -17.94
CA GLY A 405 0.84 -29.03 -19.13
C GLY A 405 1.50 -27.78 -19.73
N PRO A 406 2.46 -27.94 -20.67
CA PRO A 406 3.21 -26.84 -21.27
C PRO A 406 2.35 -25.67 -21.78
N GLU A 407 1.28 -25.94 -22.51
CA GLU A 407 0.42 -24.91 -23.08
C GLU A 407 -0.40 -24.17 -21.99
N GLN A 408 -0.83 -24.87 -20.93
CA GLN A 408 -1.53 -24.25 -19.80
C GLN A 408 -0.60 -23.33 -19.00
N LEU A 409 0.65 -23.73 -18.79
CA LEU A 409 1.68 -22.87 -18.20
C LEU A 409 1.92 -21.63 -19.07
N ARG A 410 2.04 -21.78 -20.39
CA ARG A 410 2.21 -20.70 -21.36
C ARG A 410 1.06 -19.69 -21.34
N GLN A 411 -0.19 -20.17 -21.36
CA GLN A 411 -1.36 -19.30 -21.31
C GLN A 411 -1.45 -18.53 -19.99
N ALA A 412 -1.19 -19.19 -18.85
CA ALA A 412 -1.25 -18.54 -17.54
C ALA A 412 -0.23 -17.38 -17.41
N VAL A 413 1.01 -17.56 -17.88
CA VAL A 413 1.99 -16.45 -17.86
C VAL A 413 1.63 -15.34 -18.85
N LEU A 414 1.04 -15.67 -20.01
CA LEU A 414 0.58 -14.68 -21.00
C LEU A 414 -0.61 -13.85 -20.50
N GLU A 415 -1.55 -14.46 -19.78
CA GLU A 415 -2.69 -13.77 -19.18
C GLU A 415 -2.23 -12.68 -18.20
N VAL A 416 -1.33 -13.02 -17.28
CA VAL A 416 -0.74 -12.05 -16.33
C VAL A 416 0.17 -11.04 -17.06
N ALA A 417 0.87 -11.46 -18.10
CA ALA A 417 1.70 -10.57 -18.92
C ALA A 417 0.88 -9.46 -19.62
N ARG A 418 -0.37 -9.74 -20.02
CA ARG A 418 -1.27 -8.79 -20.69
C ARG A 418 -2.11 -7.90 -19.77
N GLN A 419 -2.05 -8.08 -18.45
CA GLN A 419 -2.80 -7.22 -17.53
C GLN A 419 -2.37 -5.75 -17.67
N SER A 420 -3.33 -4.81 -17.57
CA SER A 420 -3.03 -3.38 -17.66
C SER A 420 -1.95 -2.91 -16.68
N THR A 421 -1.17 -1.90 -17.08
CA THR A 421 -0.12 -1.29 -16.25
C THR A 421 -0.39 0.20 -16.04
N ARG A 422 0.23 0.76 -15.01
CA ARG A 422 0.23 2.21 -14.78
C ARG A 422 1.16 2.86 -15.80
N LEU A 423 0.68 3.90 -16.50
CA LEU A 423 1.49 4.57 -17.52
C LEU A 423 2.41 5.67 -16.97
N ARG A 424 2.03 6.35 -15.88
CA ARG A 424 2.82 7.44 -15.30
C ARG A 424 3.85 6.94 -14.27
N ASP A 425 5.13 7.16 -14.57
CA ASP A 425 6.29 6.90 -13.71
C ASP A 425 6.29 5.49 -13.11
N ALA A 426 6.07 4.49 -13.96
CA ALA A 426 6.00 3.08 -13.59
C ALA A 426 6.55 2.18 -14.71
N PRO A 427 6.95 0.93 -14.40
CA PRO A 427 7.42 -0.03 -15.39
C PRO A 427 6.40 -0.32 -16.50
N LEU A 428 6.87 -0.19 -17.74
CA LEU A 428 6.12 -0.50 -18.96
C LEU A 428 6.55 -1.84 -19.59
N THR A 429 7.33 -2.61 -18.82
CA THR A 429 7.71 -3.98 -19.13
C THR A 429 7.35 -4.88 -17.96
N ARG A 430 6.97 -6.12 -18.23
CA ARG A 430 6.62 -7.11 -17.20
C ARG A 430 7.22 -8.47 -17.54
N CYS A 431 7.93 -9.05 -16.58
CA CYS A 431 8.36 -10.44 -16.62
C CYS A 431 7.41 -11.28 -15.75
N CYS A 432 6.89 -12.40 -16.27
CA CYS A 432 6.03 -13.33 -15.54
C CYS A 432 6.60 -14.74 -15.64
N PHE A 433 6.58 -15.54 -14.58
CA PHE A 433 6.97 -16.95 -14.66
C PHE A 433 6.11 -17.86 -13.78
N ARG A 434 5.94 -19.12 -14.20
CA ARG A 434 5.15 -20.14 -13.48
C ARG A 434 5.86 -21.48 -13.54
N ALA A 435 6.00 -22.13 -12.39
CA ALA A 435 6.52 -23.48 -12.28
C ALA A 435 5.42 -24.53 -12.48
N GLY A 436 5.74 -25.63 -13.15
CA GLY A 436 4.95 -26.85 -13.23
C GLY A 436 5.78 -28.10 -12.92
N PRO A 437 5.26 -29.32 -13.17
CA PRO A 437 5.87 -30.56 -12.68
C PRO A 437 7.17 -30.97 -13.39
N ALA A 438 7.27 -30.70 -14.69
CA ALA A 438 8.43 -31.06 -15.54
C ALA A 438 8.88 -29.91 -16.46
N HIS A 439 8.16 -28.80 -16.43
CA HIS A 439 8.36 -27.62 -17.26
C HIS A 439 8.05 -26.38 -16.43
N TRP A 440 8.61 -25.24 -16.84
CA TRP A 440 8.21 -23.92 -16.36
C TRP A 440 8.01 -22.98 -17.54
N ALA A 441 7.14 -21.99 -17.38
CA ALA A 441 6.89 -20.98 -18.39
C ALA A 441 7.44 -19.62 -17.97
N LEU A 442 7.88 -18.84 -18.95
CA LEU A 442 8.39 -17.49 -18.83
C LEU A 442 7.71 -16.62 -19.88
N ALA A 443 7.23 -15.44 -19.51
CA ALA A 443 6.70 -14.45 -20.44
C ALA A 443 7.33 -13.09 -20.20
N LEU A 444 7.54 -12.36 -21.31
CA LEU A 444 7.95 -10.97 -21.32
C LEU A 444 6.87 -10.16 -22.04
N ALA A 445 6.35 -9.13 -21.39
CA ALA A 445 5.43 -8.15 -21.95
C ALA A 445 6.10 -6.78 -22.06
N LEU A 446 5.87 -6.13 -23.20
CA LEU A 446 6.38 -4.80 -23.53
C LEU A 446 5.20 -3.91 -23.96
N TYR A 447 5.10 -2.72 -23.39
CA TYR A 447 4.09 -1.74 -23.80
C TYR A 447 4.49 -1.12 -25.16
N GLU A 448 3.82 -1.56 -26.23
CA GLU A 448 4.21 -1.30 -27.62
C GLU A 448 4.47 0.17 -27.94
N PRO A 449 3.67 1.15 -27.47
CA PRO A 449 3.89 2.55 -27.85
C PRO A 449 5.25 3.13 -27.45
N LEU A 450 5.95 2.57 -26.45
CA LEU A 450 7.34 2.94 -26.13
C LEU A 450 8.38 1.90 -26.55
N THR A 451 7.95 0.71 -26.99
CA THR A 451 8.83 -0.41 -27.35
C THR A 451 8.67 -0.87 -28.80
N ALA A 452 8.02 -0.11 -29.67
CA ALA A 452 7.66 -0.48 -31.05
C ALA A 452 8.86 -0.91 -31.95
N GLY A 453 10.09 -0.56 -31.57
CA GLY A 453 11.32 -1.00 -32.25
C GLY A 453 12.06 -2.16 -31.58
N ALA A 454 11.52 -2.75 -30.52
CA ALA A 454 12.08 -3.89 -29.81
C ALA A 454 11.44 -5.19 -30.29
N ASP A 455 12.23 -6.27 -30.39
CA ASP A 455 11.72 -7.63 -30.64
C ASP A 455 11.44 -8.33 -29.29
N PRO A 456 10.15 -8.57 -28.93
CA PRO A 456 9.81 -9.26 -27.69
C PRO A 456 10.33 -10.70 -27.63
N GLN A 457 10.46 -11.39 -28.77
CA GLN A 457 10.92 -12.78 -28.80
C GLN A 457 12.43 -12.85 -28.60
N GLY A 458 13.22 -12.10 -29.36
CA GLY A 458 14.67 -12.03 -29.16
C GLY A 458 15.07 -11.57 -27.74
N LEU A 459 14.32 -10.65 -27.15
CA LEU A 459 14.51 -10.23 -25.75
C LEU A 459 14.17 -11.33 -24.73
N LEU A 460 13.14 -12.14 -25.00
CA LEU A 460 12.80 -13.29 -24.18
C LEU A 460 13.83 -14.41 -24.31
N ASP A 461 14.35 -14.65 -25.51
CA ASP A 461 15.40 -15.63 -25.78
C ASP A 461 16.70 -15.24 -25.05
N GLU A 462 17.09 -13.95 -25.08
CA GLU A 462 18.21 -13.45 -24.26
C GLU A 462 17.94 -13.63 -22.75
N LEU A 463 16.73 -13.32 -22.29
CA LEU A 463 16.35 -13.50 -20.88
C LEU A 463 16.46 -14.97 -20.44
N ALA A 464 16.03 -15.92 -21.29
CA ALA A 464 16.16 -17.35 -21.01
C ALA A 464 17.64 -17.78 -20.91
N VAL A 465 18.51 -17.25 -21.78
CA VAL A 465 19.97 -17.48 -21.71
C VAL A 465 20.58 -16.91 -20.42
N LEU A 466 20.17 -15.70 -20.02
CA LEU A 466 20.61 -15.08 -18.77
C LEU A 466 20.17 -15.88 -17.53
N VAL A 467 18.90 -16.30 -17.47
CA VAL A 467 18.39 -17.15 -16.39
C VAL A 467 19.17 -18.47 -16.30
N ALA A 468 19.48 -19.09 -17.44
CA ALA A 468 20.26 -20.33 -17.48
C ALA A 468 21.74 -20.13 -17.08
N ALA A 469 22.32 -18.94 -17.29
CA ALA A 469 23.69 -18.62 -16.88
C ALA A 469 23.79 -18.34 -15.37
N GLU A 470 22.87 -17.55 -14.83
CA GLU A 470 22.74 -17.30 -13.39
C GLU A 470 22.50 -18.62 -12.62
N ALA A 471 21.64 -19.50 -13.13
CA ALA A 471 21.34 -20.80 -12.52
C ALA A 471 22.51 -21.83 -12.55
N ARG A 472 23.63 -21.51 -13.21
CA ARG A 472 24.89 -22.27 -13.15
C ARG A 472 25.95 -21.61 -12.26
N SER A 473 25.69 -20.39 -11.80
CA SER A 473 26.63 -19.55 -11.04
C SER A 473 26.25 -19.47 -9.56
N ALA A 474 25.00 -19.80 -9.24
CA ALA A 474 24.46 -20.07 -7.91
C ALA A 474 24.50 -21.58 -7.59
#